data_AF-A0A0A2MKS3-F1
#
_entry.id   AF-A0A0A2MKS3-F1
#
_cell.length_a   1.000
_cell.length_b   1.000
_cell.length_c   1.000
_cell.angle_alpha   90.00
_cell.angle_beta   90.00
_cell.angle_gamma   90.00
#
_symmetry.space_group_name_H-M   'P 1'
#
loop_
_entity.id
_entity.type
_entity.pdbx_description
1 polymer ?
#
loop_
_entity_poly.entity_id
_entity_poly.type
_entity_poly.pdbx_seq_one_letter_code
_entity_poly.pdbx_strand_id
1 'polypeptide(L)'
;MQIFEFIKNRYILLTVFSFLLCGCNGQSNSQNKYLKSKSEFNDSLTEHFPNELATYPREIIKDKNISKNNFCFILYEYKANLNKVDSVLNSIRDISIGKYSSKDPCLLIVNRFETIDTYENRKVVEITDSLKVNRDCYKNFYPTPNFINYNSSSKSNGFLDKEFELYVLGAKSGNFWKEYNLKPNPQMPIEWANGYSKGVAVSLDKKTLIYWFIVW
;
A
#
# COMPACT_ATOMS: atom_id res chain seq x y z
N MET A 1 49.31 -44.60 -4.61
CA MET A 1 47.96 -44.39 -5.18
C MET A 1 46.89 -44.00 -4.15
N GLN A 2 47.08 -44.23 -2.83
CA GLN A 2 46.10 -43.86 -1.79
C GLN A 2 46.13 -42.37 -1.36
N ILE A 3 47.27 -41.68 -1.50
CA ILE A 3 47.39 -40.25 -1.10
C ILE A 3 46.56 -39.33 -2.01
N PHE A 4 46.41 -39.68 -3.28
CA PHE A 4 45.69 -38.88 -4.26
C PHE A 4 44.17 -38.86 -4.03
N GLU A 5 43.58 -39.96 -3.53
CA GLU A 5 42.15 -40.00 -3.20
C GLU A 5 41.82 -39.21 -1.92
N PHE A 6 42.72 -39.23 -0.94
CA PHE A 6 42.52 -38.51 0.33
C PHE A 6 42.50 -36.98 0.14
N ILE A 7 43.29 -36.47 -0.81
CA ILE A 7 43.34 -35.04 -1.16
C ILE A 7 42.08 -34.63 -1.94
N LYS A 8 41.60 -35.47 -2.87
CA LYS A 8 40.41 -35.21 -3.70
C LYS A 8 39.14 -35.03 -2.86
N ASN A 9 38.99 -35.82 -1.78
CA ASN A 9 37.83 -35.74 -0.89
C ASN A 9 37.78 -34.44 -0.06
N ARG A 10 38.93 -33.84 0.28
CA ARG A 10 38.97 -32.55 1.00
C ARG A 10 38.61 -31.35 0.13
N TYR A 11 38.97 -31.36 -1.15
CA TYR A 11 38.60 -30.30 -2.09
C TYR A 11 37.09 -30.29 -2.41
N ILE A 12 36.46 -31.47 -2.45
CA ILE A 12 35.00 -31.60 -2.63
C ILE A 12 34.25 -31.04 -1.41
N LEU A 13 34.71 -31.34 -0.18
CA LEU A 13 34.10 -30.78 1.03
C LEU A 13 34.25 -29.25 1.13
N LEU A 14 35.40 -28.69 0.73
CA LEU A 14 35.64 -27.25 0.72
C LEU A 14 34.78 -26.51 -0.31
N THR A 15 34.55 -27.11 -1.48
CA THR A 15 33.68 -26.50 -2.51
C THR A 15 32.19 -26.56 -2.13
N VAL A 16 31.74 -27.61 -1.44
CA VAL A 16 30.35 -27.69 -0.92
C VAL A 16 30.10 -26.67 0.20
N PHE A 17 31.11 -26.36 1.03
CA PHE A 17 30.96 -25.37 2.11
C PHE A 17 30.90 -23.92 1.61
N SER A 18 31.58 -23.60 0.50
CA SER A 18 31.58 -22.25 -0.08
C SER A 18 30.23 -21.87 -0.72
N PHE A 19 29.43 -22.84 -1.18
CA PHE A 19 28.10 -22.57 -1.75
C PHE A 19 27.04 -22.24 -0.68
N LEU A 20 27.28 -22.51 0.60
CA LEU A 20 26.34 -22.23 1.68
C LEU A 20 26.41 -20.79 2.22
N LEU A 21 27.44 -20.01 1.86
CA LEU A 21 27.66 -18.67 2.41
C LEU A 21 27.20 -17.51 1.51
N CYS A 22 26.69 -17.78 0.30
CA CYS A 22 26.30 -16.73 -0.64
C CYS A 22 24.81 -16.33 -0.61
N GLY A 23 23.98 -16.91 0.26
CA GLY A 23 22.54 -16.69 0.21
C GLY A 23 21.97 -16.04 1.47
N CYS A 24 22.08 -14.71 1.67
CA CYS A 24 21.13 -13.94 2.52
C CYS A 24 21.26 -12.39 2.53
N ASN A 25 22.01 -11.72 1.64
CA ASN A 25 22.15 -10.25 1.74
C ASN A 25 20.96 -9.42 1.19
N GLY A 26 20.12 -9.98 0.32
CA GLY A 26 19.04 -9.22 -0.34
C GLY A 26 17.86 -8.84 0.57
N GLN A 27 17.48 -9.73 1.49
CA GLN A 27 16.27 -9.55 2.32
C GLN A 27 16.47 -8.49 3.41
N SER A 28 17.63 -8.50 4.09
CA SER A 28 17.99 -7.50 5.11
C SER A 28 17.96 -6.06 4.56
N ASN A 29 18.52 -5.85 3.37
CA ASN A 29 18.53 -4.52 2.75
C ASN A 29 17.12 -3.98 2.46
N SER A 30 16.22 -4.85 1.98
CA SER A 30 14.85 -4.46 1.65
C SER A 30 13.99 -4.13 2.89
N GLN A 31 14.20 -4.84 4.00
CA GLN A 31 13.55 -4.57 5.28
C GLN A 31 13.97 -3.20 5.82
N ASN A 32 15.27 -2.90 5.80
CA ASN A 32 15.79 -1.61 6.24
C ASN A 32 15.26 -0.45 5.38
N LYS A 33 15.18 -0.63 4.06
CA LYS A 33 14.61 0.38 3.15
C LYS A 33 13.13 0.64 3.43
N TYR A 34 12.37 -0.41 3.74
CA TYR A 34 10.96 -0.29 4.14
C TYR A 34 10.81 0.47 5.45
N LEU A 35 11.52 0.06 6.51
CA LEU A 35 11.45 0.72 7.81
C LEU A 35 11.87 2.19 7.72
N LYS A 36 12.93 2.47 6.96
CA LYS A 36 13.35 3.85 6.66
C LYS A 36 12.26 4.66 5.95
N SER A 37 11.54 4.06 5.01
CA SER A 37 10.45 4.74 4.30
C SER A 37 9.23 4.94 5.19
N LYS A 38 8.88 3.96 6.03
CA LYS A 38 7.81 4.05 7.04
C LYS A 38 8.10 5.18 8.04
N SER A 39 9.33 5.28 8.52
CA SER A 39 9.75 6.30 9.50
C SER A 39 9.80 7.73 8.95
N GLU A 40 9.61 7.93 7.65
CA GLU A 40 9.49 9.29 7.08
C GLU A 40 8.13 9.95 7.37
N PHE A 41 7.20 9.22 8.00
CA PHE A 41 5.82 9.63 8.23
C PHE A 41 5.46 9.53 9.71
N ASN A 42 4.40 10.23 10.12
CA ASN A 42 3.93 10.21 11.50
C ASN A 42 3.48 8.80 11.92
N ASP A 43 3.85 8.37 13.12
CA ASP A 43 3.52 7.03 13.64
C ASP A 43 2.01 6.77 13.67
N SER A 44 1.19 7.79 13.99
CA SER A 44 -0.27 7.65 14.00
C SER A 44 -0.87 7.29 12.62
N LEU A 45 -0.14 7.56 11.52
CA LEU A 45 -0.52 7.17 10.16
C LEU A 45 0.02 5.79 9.78
N THR A 46 1.10 5.34 10.41
CA THR A 46 1.82 4.12 10.01
C THR A 46 1.79 2.98 11.04
N GLU A 47 1.20 3.17 12.21
CA GLU A 47 1.17 2.19 13.30
C GLU A 47 0.56 0.82 12.91
N HIS A 48 -0.39 0.82 11.97
CA HIS A 48 -1.05 -0.39 11.48
C HIS A 48 -0.24 -1.15 10.41
N PHE A 49 0.85 -0.56 9.90
CA PHE A 49 1.75 -1.23 8.97
C PHE A 49 2.62 -2.24 9.71
N PRO A 50 2.93 -3.40 9.10
CA PRO A 50 3.71 -4.44 9.77
C PRO A 50 5.12 -3.97 10.11
N ASN A 51 5.69 -4.43 11.21
CA ASN A 51 7.09 -4.14 11.53
C ASN A 51 8.07 -5.01 10.73
N GLU A 52 7.60 -6.12 10.17
CA GLU A 52 8.38 -7.02 9.33
C GLU A 52 7.63 -7.29 8.01
N LEU A 53 8.34 -7.15 6.90
CA LEU A 53 7.78 -7.46 5.58
C LEU A 53 7.56 -8.97 5.42
N ALA A 54 6.43 -9.34 4.82
CA ALA A 54 6.24 -10.69 4.28
C ALA A 54 7.29 -11.04 3.22
N THR A 55 7.37 -12.34 2.90
CA THR A 55 8.11 -12.86 1.75
C THR A 55 7.68 -12.17 0.46
N TYR A 56 8.64 -11.96 -0.44
CA TYR A 56 8.43 -11.43 -1.80
C TYR A 56 7.39 -12.28 -2.57
N PRO A 57 6.53 -11.68 -3.43
CA PRO A 57 6.57 -10.32 -3.97
C PRO A 57 5.86 -9.27 -3.13
N ARG A 58 6.37 -8.03 -3.20
CA ARG A 58 5.79 -6.85 -2.55
C ARG A 58 6.07 -5.58 -3.33
N GLU A 59 5.28 -4.55 -3.06
CA GLU A 59 5.44 -3.23 -3.64
C GLU A 59 5.20 -2.14 -2.60
N ILE A 60 6.02 -1.10 -2.63
CA ILE A 60 5.89 0.07 -1.76
C ILE A 60 5.68 1.29 -2.66
N ILE A 61 4.55 1.95 -2.48
CA ILE A 61 4.23 3.22 -3.09
C ILE A 61 4.34 4.29 -2.01
N LYS A 62 5.06 5.36 -2.30
CA LYS A 62 5.09 6.55 -1.44
C LYS A 62 5.01 7.79 -2.31
N ASP A 63 4.13 8.71 -1.94
CA ASP A 63 4.01 10.01 -2.60
C ASP A 63 3.94 11.11 -1.53
N LYS A 64 4.56 12.24 -1.83
CA LYS A 64 4.56 13.46 -1.02
C LYS A 64 4.18 14.67 -1.87
N ASN A 65 3.41 14.47 -2.93
CA ASN A 65 3.02 15.51 -3.87
C ASN A 65 1.86 16.34 -3.31
N ILE A 66 2.24 17.38 -2.58
CA ILE A 66 1.33 18.37 -1.99
C ILE A 66 0.47 19.04 -3.06
N SER A 67 1.02 19.34 -4.24
CA SER A 67 0.28 20.04 -5.31
C SER A 67 -0.87 19.22 -5.90
N LYS A 68 -0.84 17.90 -5.70
CA LYS A 68 -1.84 16.93 -6.16
C LYS A 68 -2.70 16.40 -5.03
N ASN A 69 -2.54 16.90 -3.81
CA ASN A 69 -3.18 16.36 -2.61
C ASN A 69 -3.01 14.83 -2.52
N ASN A 70 -1.79 14.37 -2.78
CA ASN A 70 -1.43 12.95 -2.73
C ASN A 70 -0.21 12.77 -1.82
N PHE A 71 -0.47 12.69 -0.52
CA PHE A 71 0.55 12.39 0.48
C PHE A 71 0.23 11.04 1.10
N CYS A 72 0.91 9.98 0.65
CA CYS A 72 0.52 8.61 0.95
C CYS A 72 1.70 7.66 1.12
N PHE A 73 1.41 6.55 1.80
CA PHE A 73 2.26 5.36 1.86
C PHE A 73 1.35 4.16 1.68
N ILE A 74 1.67 3.29 0.72
CA ILE A 74 0.90 2.07 0.43
C ILE A 74 1.88 0.91 0.33
N LEU A 75 1.59 -0.18 1.04
CA LEU A 75 2.36 -1.42 1.00
C LEU A 75 1.47 -2.53 0.46
N TYR A 76 1.83 -3.10 -0.69
CA TYR A 76 1.27 -4.33 -1.21
C TYR A 76 2.13 -5.50 -0.79
N GLU A 77 1.53 -6.49 -0.13
CA GLU A 77 2.12 -7.80 0.11
C GLU A 77 1.35 -8.84 -0.69
N TYR A 78 1.98 -9.34 -1.76
CA TYR A 78 1.40 -10.34 -2.64
C TYR A 78 1.74 -11.75 -2.15
N LYS A 79 0.89 -12.73 -2.48
CA LYS A 79 1.11 -14.15 -2.13
C LYS A 79 1.38 -14.36 -0.63
N ALA A 80 0.70 -13.59 0.22
CA ALA A 80 0.80 -13.72 1.66
C ALA A 80 0.37 -15.13 2.12
N ASN A 81 1.00 -15.65 3.16
CA ASN A 81 0.56 -16.89 3.80
C ASN A 81 -0.85 -16.68 4.38
N LEU A 82 -1.76 -17.65 4.22
CA LEU A 82 -3.13 -17.56 4.74
C LEU A 82 -3.16 -17.29 6.24
N ASN A 83 -2.24 -17.89 7.03
CA ASN A 83 -2.14 -17.60 8.47
C ASN A 83 -1.83 -16.13 8.74
N LYS A 84 -1.03 -15.47 7.88
CA LYS A 84 -0.77 -14.03 7.98
C LYS A 84 -2.03 -13.24 7.64
N VAL A 85 -2.74 -13.62 6.57
CA VAL A 85 -3.98 -12.95 6.17
C VAL A 85 -5.03 -13.06 7.28
N ASP A 86 -5.22 -14.25 7.85
CA ASP A 86 -6.16 -14.49 8.95
C ASP A 86 -5.76 -13.72 10.21
N SER A 87 -4.48 -13.70 10.56
CA SER A 87 -3.96 -12.91 11.69
C SER A 87 -4.25 -11.42 11.52
N VAL A 88 -4.01 -10.87 10.32
CA VAL A 88 -4.30 -9.47 10.00
C VAL A 88 -5.80 -9.20 10.02
N LEU A 89 -6.62 -10.07 9.43
CA LEU A 89 -8.08 -9.93 9.46
C LEU A 89 -8.63 -9.94 10.89
N ASN A 90 -8.12 -10.82 11.74
CA ASN A 90 -8.54 -10.90 13.14
C ASN A 90 -8.13 -9.67 13.93
N SER A 91 -6.98 -9.05 13.64
CA SER A 91 -6.52 -7.86 14.36
C SER A 91 -7.25 -6.57 13.94
N ILE A 92 -7.77 -6.51 12.71
CA ILE A 92 -8.40 -5.29 12.18
C ILE A 92 -9.93 -5.29 12.25
N ARG A 93 -10.57 -6.47 12.33
CA ARG A 93 -12.05 -6.59 12.21
C ARG A 93 -12.79 -5.71 13.21
N ASP A 94 -12.40 -5.78 14.47
CA ASP A 94 -13.13 -5.12 15.57
C ASP A 94 -12.75 -3.64 15.74
N ILE A 95 -11.60 -3.23 15.22
CA ILE A 95 -11.13 -1.84 15.28
C ILE A 95 -11.48 -1.05 14.00
N SER A 96 -11.96 -1.72 12.95
CA SER A 96 -12.34 -1.06 11.72
C SER A 96 -13.57 -0.17 11.93
N ILE A 97 -13.47 1.08 11.49
CA ILE A 97 -14.58 2.04 11.51
C ILE A 97 -15.49 1.89 10.29
N GLY A 98 -15.00 1.20 9.23
CA GLY A 98 -15.79 0.89 8.05
C GLY A 98 -15.25 -0.34 7.34
N LYS A 99 -16.17 -1.17 6.84
CA LYS A 99 -15.87 -2.35 6.02
C LYS A 99 -16.63 -2.27 4.70
N TYR A 100 -15.93 -2.31 3.58
CA TYR A 100 -16.51 -2.16 2.25
C TYR A 100 -16.01 -3.22 1.27
N SER A 101 -16.83 -3.52 0.25
CA SER A 101 -16.35 -4.26 -0.91
C SER A 101 -15.68 -3.31 -1.90
N SER A 102 -14.61 -3.74 -2.58
CA SER A 102 -14.03 -2.99 -3.70
C SER A 102 -14.99 -2.81 -4.88
N LYS A 103 -16.08 -3.61 -4.91
CA LYS A 103 -17.16 -3.49 -5.91
C LYS A 103 -18.20 -2.44 -5.54
N ASP A 104 -18.14 -1.85 -4.35
CA ASP A 104 -19.18 -0.94 -3.90
C ASP A 104 -19.18 0.31 -4.79
N PRO A 105 -20.28 0.60 -5.51
CA PRO A 105 -20.34 1.75 -6.40
C PRO A 105 -20.23 3.08 -5.66
N CYS A 106 -20.41 3.09 -4.34
CA CYS A 106 -20.42 4.27 -3.47
C CYS A 106 -19.13 4.46 -2.67
N LEU A 107 -18.05 3.73 -2.99
CA LEU A 107 -16.74 4.05 -2.42
C LEU A 107 -16.37 5.52 -2.67
N LEU A 108 -16.06 6.23 -1.60
CA LEU A 108 -15.53 7.59 -1.67
C LEU A 108 -14.02 7.51 -1.92
N ILE A 109 -13.59 7.80 -3.15
CA ILE A 109 -12.20 7.55 -3.58
C ILE A 109 -11.44 8.87 -3.69
N VAL A 110 -10.36 8.99 -2.92
CA VAL A 110 -9.46 10.15 -2.93
C VAL A 110 -8.75 10.22 -4.28
N ASN A 111 -8.78 11.38 -4.94
CA ASN A 111 -8.20 11.59 -6.27
C ASN A 111 -8.78 10.64 -7.34
N ARG A 112 -10.10 10.39 -7.31
CA ARG A 112 -10.83 9.48 -8.22
C ARG A 112 -10.57 9.71 -9.71
N PHE A 113 -10.31 10.94 -10.14
CA PHE A 113 -10.11 11.30 -11.54
C PHE A 113 -8.62 11.31 -11.94
N GLU A 114 -7.70 11.06 -11.00
CA GLU A 114 -6.30 10.85 -11.33
C GLU A 114 -6.17 9.63 -12.24
N THR A 115 -5.25 9.72 -13.20
CA THR A 115 -4.91 8.67 -14.15
C THR A 115 -3.41 8.43 -14.12
N ILE A 116 -2.94 7.36 -14.75
CA ILE A 116 -1.50 7.11 -14.91
C ILE A 116 -0.83 8.31 -15.59
N ASP A 117 -1.43 8.85 -16.65
CA ASP A 117 -0.86 9.98 -17.40
C ASP A 117 -0.81 11.27 -16.56
N THR A 118 -1.88 11.61 -15.85
CA THR A 118 -1.91 12.84 -15.03
C THR A 118 -0.99 12.75 -13.82
N TYR A 119 -0.73 11.53 -13.32
CA TYR A 119 0.23 11.27 -12.24
C TYR A 119 1.67 11.34 -12.74
N GLU A 120 2.04 10.51 -13.73
CA GLU A 120 3.42 10.38 -14.22
C GLU A 120 3.91 11.70 -14.84
N ASN A 121 3.06 12.36 -15.61
CA ASN A 121 3.40 13.61 -16.30
C ASN A 121 3.02 14.87 -15.51
N ARG A 122 2.53 14.72 -14.27
CA ARG A 122 2.09 15.81 -13.38
C ARG A 122 1.12 16.80 -14.04
N LYS A 123 0.30 16.33 -14.98
CA LYS A 123 -0.71 17.14 -15.67
C LYS A 123 -1.84 17.49 -14.71
N VAL A 124 -2.54 18.58 -14.99
CA VAL A 124 -3.76 18.93 -14.24
C VAL A 124 -4.80 17.82 -14.42
N VAL A 125 -5.47 17.44 -13.32
CA VAL A 125 -6.55 16.44 -13.38
C VAL A 125 -7.82 17.12 -13.87
N GLU A 126 -8.45 16.52 -14.88
CA GLU A 126 -9.76 16.95 -15.38
C GLU A 126 -10.88 16.20 -14.65
N ILE A 127 -11.84 16.94 -14.07
CA ILE A 127 -13.04 16.36 -13.46
C ILE A 127 -14.05 16.10 -14.58
N THR A 128 -14.02 14.89 -15.11
CA THR A 128 -14.87 14.49 -16.25
C THR A 128 -16.34 14.29 -15.89
N ASP A 129 -16.64 14.13 -14.60
CA ASP A 129 -17.99 13.88 -14.09
C ASP A 129 -18.15 14.48 -12.70
N SER A 130 -18.60 15.73 -12.61
CA SER A 130 -18.75 16.45 -11.34
C SER A 130 -19.75 15.79 -10.38
N LEU A 131 -20.71 15.01 -10.89
CA LEU A 131 -21.65 14.24 -10.06
C LEU A 131 -20.94 13.15 -9.27
N LYS A 132 -19.75 12.70 -9.70
CA LYS A 132 -18.92 11.75 -8.95
C LYS A 132 -18.06 12.39 -7.87
N VAL A 133 -18.01 13.73 -7.78
CA VAL A 133 -17.38 14.45 -6.66
C VAL A 133 -18.30 14.41 -5.45
N ASN A 134 -19.61 14.65 -5.65
CA ASN A 134 -20.58 14.67 -4.57
C ASN A 134 -21.79 13.78 -4.89
N ARG A 135 -21.83 12.60 -4.25
CA ARG A 135 -22.95 11.66 -4.34
C ARG A 135 -23.54 11.47 -2.96
N ASP A 136 -24.87 11.40 -2.88
CA ASP A 136 -25.55 11.20 -1.60
C ASP A 136 -25.08 9.97 -0.84
N CYS A 137 -24.77 8.89 -1.55
CA CYS A 137 -24.31 7.67 -0.90
C CYS A 137 -22.92 7.80 -0.25
N TYR A 138 -22.10 8.80 -0.60
CA TYR A 138 -20.78 9.01 0.03
C TYR A 138 -20.88 9.37 1.52
N LYS A 139 -22.02 9.88 1.97
CA LYS A 139 -22.27 10.21 3.39
C LYS A 139 -22.08 9.02 4.33
N ASN A 140 -22.21 7.79 3.81
CA ASN A 140 -22.06 6.55 4.58
C ASN A 140 -20.69 5.87 4.39
N PHE A 141 -19.77 6.47 3.64
CA PHE A 141 -18.47 5.89 3.31
C PHE A 141 -17.33 6.77 3.77
N TYR A 142 -16.35 6.14 4.39
CA TYR A 142 -15.07 6.77 4.66
C TYR A 142 -14.20 6.77 3.39
N PRO A 143 -13.39 7.82 3.17
CA PRO A 143 -12.51 7.88 2.01
C PRO A 143 -11.52 6.72 1.94
N THR A 144 -11.24 6.24 0.74
CA THR A 144 -10.22 5.23 0.43
C THR A 144 -9.31 5.75 -0.67
N PRO A 145 -8.03 5.33 -0.75
CA PRO A 145 -7.14 5.82 -1.79
C PRO A 145 -7.57 5.33 -3.18
N ASN A 146 -7.17 6.06 -4.20
CA ASN A 146 -7.15 5.57 -5.58
C ASN A 146 -5.95 4.63 -5.72
N PHE A 147 -6.20 3.33 -5.84
CA PHE A 147 -5.18 2.27 -5.85
C PHE A 147 -4.53 2.12 -7.24
N ILE A 148 -4.26 3.24 -7.93
CA ILE A 148 -3.52 3.19 -9.20
C ILE A 148 -2.13 2.64 -8.92
N ASN A 149 -1.83 1.49 -9.52
CA ASN A 149 -0.49 0.95 -9.53
C ASN A 149 0.28 1.55 -10.72
N TYR A 150 1.12 2.54 -10.43
CA TYR A 150 1.91 3.28 -11.42
C TYR A 150 3.20 2.56 -11.85
N ASN A 151 3.61 1.46 -11.19
CA ASN A 151 4.84 0.72 -11.53
C ASN A 151 4.57 -0.63 -12.21
N SER A 152 3.30 -1.01 -12.36
CA SER A 152 2.89 -2.29 -12.91
C SER A 152 2.76 -2.21 -14.44
N SER A 153 3.33 -3.20 -15.14
CA SER A 153 3.08 -3.42 -16.57
C SER A 153 1.61 -3.71 -16.88
N SER A 154 0.82 -4.12 -15.86
CA SER A 154 -0.63 -4.09 -15.92
C SER A 154 -1.12 -2.69 -15.53
N LYS A 155 -1.51 -1.90 -16.53
CA LYS A 155 -2.10 -0.57 -16.35
C LYS A 155 -3.50 -0.72 -15.76
N SER A 156 -3.62 -0.92 -14.46
CA SER A 156 -4.93 -0.84 -13.78
C SER A 156 -5.29 0.63 -13.60
N ASN A 157 -6.42 1.06 -14.15
CA ASN A 157 -6.91 2.44 -14.11
C ASN A 157 -7.44 2.89 -12.72
N GLY A 158 -6.81 2.45 -11.62
CA GLY A 158 -7.01 3.04 -10.29
C GLY A 158 -7.95 2.36 -9.33
N PHE A 159 -8.61 1.29 -9.73
CA PHE A 159 -9.48 0.55 -8.83
C PHE A 159 -8.83 -0.77 -8.45
N LEU A 160 -8.96 -1.13 -7.18
CA LEU A 160 -8.69 -2.50 -6.77
C LEU A 160 -9.57 -3.43 -7.58
N ASP A 161 -9.00 -4.58 -7.94
CA ASP A 161 -9.79 -5.64 -8.53
C ASP A 161 -10.99 -5.99 -7.64
N LYS A 162 -11.99 -6.60 -8.25
CA LYS A 162 -13.31 -6.89 -7.66
C LYS A 162 -13.27 -7.86 -6.45
N GLU A 163 -12.11 -8.24 -5.94
CA GLU A 163 -11.92 -9.30 -4.94
C GLU A 163 -11.30 -8.80 -3.64
N PHE A 164 -11.43 -7.50 -3.34
CA PHE A 164 -10.90 -6.91 -2.12
C PHE A 164 -12.03 -6.50 -1.18
N GLU A 165 -11.85 -6.82 0.10
CA GLU A 165 -12.54 -6.17 1.21
C GLU A 165 -11.64 -5.07 1.77
N LEU A 166 -12.19 -3.88 1.97
CA LEU A 166 -11.49 -2.73 2.52
C LEU A 166 -11.92 -2.54 3.97
N TYR A 167 -10.95 -2.46 4.87
CA TYR A 167 -11.13 -2.18 6.29
C TYR A 167 -10.50 -0.82 6.61
N VAL A 168 -11.34 0.20 6.75
CA VAL A 168 -10.89 1.54 7.15
C VAL A 168 -10.68 1.54 8.66
N LEU A 169 -9.47 1.85 9.11
CA LEU A 169 -9.10 1.84 10.53
C LEU A 169 -9.13 3.24 11.15
N GLY A 170 -9.11 4.28 10.31
CA GLY A 170 -9.26 5.65 10.77
C GLY A 170 -9.41 6.60 9.60
N ALA A 171 -10.34 7.53 9.70
CA ALA A 171 -10.51 8.62 8.77
C ALA A 171 -11.09 9.83 9.49
N LYS A 172 -10.58 11.03 9.20
CA LYS A 172 -11.14 12.28 9.69
C LYS A 172 -11.00 13.36 8.64
N SER A 173 -12.01 14.21 8.53
CA SER A 173 -11.97 15.40 7.70
C SER A 173 -11.30 16.57 8.42
N GLY A 174 -10.64 17.42 7.65
CA GLY A 174 -9.92 18.59 8.14
C GLY A 174 -8.42 18.56 7.84
N ASN A 175 -7.79 19.70 8.03
CA ASN A 175 -6.36 19.87 7.81
C ASN A 175 -5.57 19.62 9.10
N PHE A 176 -5.23 18.36 9.36
CA PHE A 176 -4.52 17.94 10.58
C PHE A 176 -3.00 18.13 10.50
N TRP A 177 -2.42 18.17 9.30
CA TRP A 177 -0.98 18.30 9.06
C TRP A 177 -0.68 19.60 8.32
N LYS A 178 -0.71 20.70 9.09
CA LYS A 178 -0.51 22.06 8.57
C LYS A 178 0.85 22.23 7.89
N GLU A 179 1.85 21.46 8.31
CA GLU A 179 3.18 21.44 7.71
C GLU A 179 3.19 21.02 6.24
N TYR A 180 2.17 20.30 5.77
CA TYR A 180 2.05 19.91 4.36
C TYR A 180 1.40 21.01 3.52
N ASN A 181 0.79 22.04 4.12
CA ASN A 181 0.13 23.15 3.43
C ASN A 181 -0.78 22.70 2.27
N LEU A 182 -1.55 21.62 2.52
CA LEU A 182 -2.45 21.02 1.52
C LEU A 182 -3.61 21.97 1.22
N LYS A 183 -3.95 22.09 -0.06
CA LYS A 183 -5.11 22.86 -0.52
C LYS A 183 -6.34 21.98 -0.50
N PRO A 184 -7.55 22.53 -0.34
CA PRO A 184 -8.78 21.77 -0.50
C PRO A 184 -8.77 20.97 -1.82
N ASN A 185 -9.01 19.67 -1.74
CA ASN A 185 -9.03 18.76 -2.87
C ASN A 185 -10.33 18.92 -3.66
N PRO A 186 -10.28 19.42 -4.92
CA PRO A 186 -11.48 19.66 -5.71
C PRO A 186 -12.17 18.36 -6.17
N GLN A 187 -11.51 17.21 -6.03
CA GLN A 187 -12.06 15.90 -6.38
C GLN A 187 -12.89 15.27 -5.24
N MET A 188 -12.96 15.93 -4.07
CA MET A 188 -13.65 15.43 -2.88
C MET A 188 -14.88 16.29 -2.53
N PRO A 189 -15.90 15.71 -1.86
CA PRO A 189 -16.98 16.49 -1.25
C PRO A 189 -16.43 17.58 -0.32
N ILE A 190 -17.18 18.67 -0.12
CA ILE A 190 -16.74 19.82 0.67
C ILE A 190 -16.39 19.42 2.12
N GLU A 191 -17.16 18.51 2.71
CA GLU A 191 -16.95 17.96 4.04
C GLU A 191 -15.70 17.09 4.16
N TRP A 192 -15.18 16.62 3.03
CA TRP A 192 -13.95 15.84 2.90
C TRP A 192 -12.92 16.55 2.02
N ALA A 193 -12.99 17.87 1.87
CA ALA A 193 -12.08 18.61 1.01
C ALA A 193 -10.61 18.48 1.46
N ASN A 194 -10.39 18.27 2.76
CA ASN A 194 -9.13 17.79 3.30
C ASN A 194 -9.38 16.68 4.30
N GLY A 195 -8.39 15.83 4.52
CA GLY A 195 -8.48 14.80 5.54
C GLY A 195 -7.41 13.75 5.43
N TYR A 196 -7.64 12.65 6.14
CA TYR A 196 -6.87 11.45 5.96
C TYR A 196 -7.75 10.21 6.02
N SER A 197 -7.17 9.11 5.55
CA SER A 197 -7.68 7.76 5.70
C SER A 197 -6.52 6.80 5.86
N LYS A 198 -6.68 5.81 6.72
CA LYS A 198 -5.75 4.69 6.90
C LYS A 198 -6.50 3.38 7.01
N GLY A 199 -5.90 2.29 6.53
CA GLY A 199 -6.49 0.98 6.69
C GLY A 199 -5.81 -0.14 5.91
N VAL A 200 -6.53 -1.26 5.79
CA VAL A 200 -6.04 -2.48 5.15
C VAL A 200 -7.06 -3.05 4.18
N ALA A 201 -6.63 -3.41 2.97
CA ALA A 201 -7.44 -4.10 1.98
C ALA A 201 -6.95 -5.53 1.90
N VAL A 202 -7.88 -6.47 1.87
CA VAL A 202 -7.60 -7.90 1.93
C VAL A 202 -8.30 -8.60 0.77
N SER A 203 -7.54 -9.42 0.05
CA SER A 203 -8.08 -10.38 -0.89
C SER A 203 -7.62 -11.78 -0.50
N LEU A 204 -8.56 -12.61 -0.03
CA LEU A 204 -8.28 -14.00 0.31
C LEU A 204 -7.94 -14.82 -0.95
N ASP A 205 -8.68 -14.60 -2.03
CA ASP A 205 -8.50 -15.30 -3.31
C ASP A 205 -7.12 -15.02 -3.91
N LYS A 206 -6.69 -13.75 -3.92
CA LYS A 206 -5.37 -13.35 -4.42
C LYS A 206 -4.25 -13.53 -3.39
N LYS A 207 -4.60 -13.79 -2.13
CA LYS A 207 -3.67 -13.79 -0.99
C LYS A 207 -2.87 -12.48 -0.93
N THR A 208 -3.57 -11.36 -1.03
CA THR A 208 -2.97 -10.02 -1.09
C THR A 208 -3.45 -9.18 0.07
N LEU A 209 -2.50 -8.54 0.75
CA LEU A 209 -2.74 -7.51 1.75
C LEU A 209 -2.24 -6.17 1.22
N ILE A 210 -3.03 -5.11 1.43
CA ILE A 210 -2.65 -3.75 1.05
C ILE A 210 -2.86 -2.85 2.24
N TYR A 211 -1.78 -2.35 2.82
CA TYR A 211 -1.83 -1.37 3.91
C TYR A 211 -1.73 0.02 3.30
N TRP A 212 -2.51 0.98 3.80
CA TRP A 212 -2.45 2.35 3.30
C TRP A 212 -2.58 3.38 4.42
N PHE A 213 -1.95 4.52 4.19
CA PHE A 213 -2.55 5.79 4.58
C PHE A 213 -2.50 6.77 3.40
N ILE A 214 -3.42 7.72 3.39
CA ILE A 214 -3.43 8.86 2.47
C ILE A 214 -3.91 10.10 3.20
N VAL A 215 -3.27 11.24 2.92
CA VAL A 215 -3.61 12.58 3.36
C VAL A 215 -3.81 13.45 2.11
N TRP A 216 -4.85 14.27 2.11
CA TRP A 216 -5.23 15.15 1.00
C TRP A 216 -5.80 16.48 1.48
#